data_AF-A0A562T419-F1
#
_entry.id   AF-A0A562T419-F1
#
_cell.length_a   1.000
_cell.length_b   1.000
_cell.length_c   1.000
_cell.angle_alpha   90.00
_cell.angle_beta   90.00
_cell.angle_gamma   90.00
#
_symmetry.space_group_name_H-M   'P 1'
#
loop_
_entity.id
_entity.type
_entity.pdbx_description
1 polymer ?
#
loop_
_entity_poly.entity_id
_entity_poly.type
_entity_poly.pdbx_seq_one_letter_code
_entity_poly.pdbx_strand_id
1 'polypeptide(L)'
;MREISDSIFDEQFLAEVLIRRRRLMPLALKIYVWIYMIVSGLGLLLFSIGIADMGTWQMMVNVTSPGFMLGPALFLFGGMFLLNLFIWLEKRWSILWTLAITGFTILILFITKFPFIDGTSPVYSKPYIWVTVIAIPYLVMLWRIKDKWERG
;
A
#
# COMPACT_ATOMS: atom_id res chain seq x y z
N MET A 1 18.08 36.08 23.82
CA MET A 1 18.89 34.92 23.41
C MET A 1 18.16 34.24 22.28
N ARG A 2 18.69 34.28 21.05
CA ARG A 2 18.23 33.43 19.94
C ARG A 2 19.17 32.24 19.91
N GLU A 3 18.65 31.05 20.22
CA GLU A 3 19.34 29.83 19.85
C GLU A 3 19.23 29.69 18.34
N ILE A 4 20.26 30.18 17.64
CA ILE A 4 20.50 29.80 16.25
C ILE A 4 21.05 28.38 16.34
N SER A 5 20.16 27.40 16.27
CA SER A 5 20.56 26.04 15.94
C SER A 5 21.02 26.06 14.48
N ASP A 6 22.29 26.41 14.27
CA ASP A 6 23.00 26.18 13.01
C ASP A 6 23.03 24.67 12.78
N SER A 7 21.95 24.16 12.18
CA SER A 7 21.94 22.83 11.60
C SER A 7 22.88 22.86 10.41
N ILE A 8 24.13 22.47 10.63
CA ILE A 8 25.17 22.17 9.61
C ILE A 8 24.69 21.21 8.52
N PHE A 9 23.53 20.57 8.69
CA PHE A 9 22.77 19.96 7.61
C PHE A 9 21.87 21.03 6.98
N ASP A 10 22.47 21.80 6.08
CA ASP A 10 21.81 22.79 5.25
C ASP A 10 20.66 22.15 4.45
N GLU A 11 19.59 22.90 4.23
CA GLU A 11 18.50 22.54 3.32
C GLU A 11 19.01 22.11 1.94
N GLN A 12 20.18 22.60 1.54
CA GLN A 12 20.89 22.21 0.32
C GLN A 12 21.32 20.73 0.32
N PHE A 13 21.81 20.19 1.44
CA PHE A 13 22.15 18.77 1.56
C PHE A 13 20.90 17.89 1.48
N LEU A 14 19.80 18.31 2.12
CA LEU A 14 18.51 17.62 2.01
C LEU A 14 17.96 17.66 0.58
N ALA A 15 18.08 18.81 -0.11
CA ALA A 15 17.66 18.95 -1.50
C ALA A 15 18.47 18.05 -2.44
N GLU A 16 19.79 17.97 -2.26
CA GLU A 16 20.67 17.11 -3.08
C GLU A 16 20.37 15.62 -2.86
N VAL A 17 20.13 15.22 -1.62
CA VAL A 17 19.72 13.85 -1.27
C VAL A 17 18.35 13.49 -1.88
N LEU A 18 17.39 14.41 -1.89
CA LEU A 18 16.08 14.21 -2.53
C LEU A 18 16.21 14.12 -4.07
N ILE A 19 16.97 15.01 -4.70
CA ILE A 19 17.22 14.98 -6.15
C ILE A 19 17.83 13.63 -6.57
N ARG A 20 18.75 13.09 -5.75
CA ARG A 20 19.37 11.78 -5.99
C ARG A 20 18.34 10.65 -5.89
N ARG A 21 17.48 10.63 -4.87
CA ARG A 21 16.47 9.57 -4.67
C ARG A 21 15.42 9.52 -5.77
N ARG A 22 14.99 10.68 -6.27
CA ARG A 22 14.06 10.77 -7.41
C ARG A 22 14.61 10.12 -8.69
N ARG A 23 15.92 10.23 -8.92
CA ARG A 23 16.63 9.58 -10.05
C ARG A 23 16.84 8.09 -9.82
N LEU A 24 16.99 7.65 -8.57
CA LEU A 24 17.17 6.24 -8.23
C LEU A 24 15.88 5.42 -8.44
N MET A 25 14.71 6.06 -8.41
CA MET A 25 13.45 5.38 -8.66
C MET A 25 13.22 5.13 -10.17
N PRO A 26 13.23 3.87 -10.64
CA PRO A 26 12.99 3.53 -12.03
C PRO A 26 11.55 3.87 -12.39
N LEU A 27 11.34 4.20 -13.66
CA LEU A 27 10.03 4.59 -14.19
C LEU A 27 8.97 3.50 -13.94
N ALA A 28 9.34 2.22 -14.06
CA ALA A 28 8.46 1.10 -13.75
C ALA A 28 7.92 1.17 -12.31
N LEU A 29 8.78 1.44 -11.31
CA LEU A 29 8.30 1.52 -9.91
C LEU A 29 7.38 2.73 -9.71
N LYS A 30 7.65 3.86 -10.38
CA LYS A 30 6.75 5.03 -10.32
C LYS A 30 5.35 4.67 -10.81
N ILE A 31 5.26 3.91 -11.92
CA ILE A 31 3.98 3.44 -12.44
C ILE A 31 3.28 2.54 -11.42
N TYR A 32 3.99 1.57 -10.83
CA TYR A 32 3.40 0.70 -9.80
C TYR A 32 2.88 1.50 -8.61
N VAL A 33 3.67 2.42 -8.06
CA VAL A 33 3.26 3.27 -6.93
C VAL A 33 1.98 4.04 -7.27
N TRP A 34 1.88 4.58 -8.49
CA TRP A 34 0.67 5.25 -8.98
C TRP A 34 -0.54 4.31 -9.08
N ILE A 35 -0.38 3.13 -9.67
CA ILE A 35 -1.45 2.15 -9.79
C ILE A 35 -1.95 1.76 -8.40
N TYR A 36 -1.04 1.46 -7.47
CA TYR A 36 -1.40 1.10 -6.11
C TYR A 36 -2.15 2.23 -5.40
N MET A 37 -1.71 3.49 -5.53
CA MET A 37 -2.44 4.64 -4.99
C MET A 37 -3.85 4.78 -5.58
N ILE A 38 -3.99 4.67 -6.91
CA ILE A 38 -5.30 4.80 -7.57
C ILE A 38 -6.23 3.67 -7.13
N VAL A 39 -5.77 2.42 -7.16
CA VAL A 39 -6.57 1.25 -6.79
C VAL A 39 -6.98 1.31 -5.32
N SER A 40 -6.06 1.67 -4.42
CA SER A 40 -6.39 1.79 -3.00
C SER A 40 -7.29 2.98 -2.70
N GLY A 41 -7.13 4.10 -3.41
CA GLY A 41 -7.99 5.28 -3.30
C GLY A 41 -9.42 4.99 -3.79
N LEU A 42 -9.55 4.31 -4.94
CA LEU A 42 -10.85 3.83 -5.43
C LEU A 42 -11.48 2.82 -4.46
N GLY A 43 -10.68 1.91 -3.90
CA GLY A 43 -11.13 0.96 -2.88
C GLY A 43 -11.71 1.67 -1.65
N LEU A 44 -11.04 2.70 -1.15
CA LEU A 44 -11.55 3.55 -0.07
C LEU A 44 -12.87 4.23 -0.46
N LEU A 45 -12.94 4.84 -1.64
CA LEU A 45 -14.16 5.53 -2.09
C LEU A 45 -15.35 4.58 -2.20
N LEU A 46 -15.15 3.42 -2.84
CA LEU A 46 -16.19 2.40 -2.97
C LEU A 46 -16.63 1.87 -1.59
N PHE A 47 -15.69 1.68 -0.67
CA PHE A 47 -15.99 1.28 0.70
C PHE A 47 -16.78 2.36 1.45
N SER A 48 -16.41 3.63 1.32
CA SER A 48 -17.14 4.76 1.91
C SER A 48 -18.56 4.89 1.36
N ILE A 49 -18.74 4.70 0.05
CA ILE A 49 -20.07 4.66 -0.59
C ILE A 49 -20.88 3.48 -0.03
N GLY A 50 -20.26 2.29 0.08
CA GLY A 50 -20.92 1.11 0.65
C GLY A 50 -21.34 1.27 2.11
N ILE A 51 -20.57 2.02 2.91
CA ILE A 51 -20.96 2.39 4.28
C ILE A 51 -22.12 3.40 4.27
N ALA A 52 -22.06 4.42 3.41
CA ALA A 52 -23.10 5.43 3.32
C ALA A 52 -24.46 4.86 2.90
N ASP A 53 -24.45 3.78 2.10
CA ASP A 53 -25.64 3.06 1.64
C ASP A 53 -26.03 1.86 2.53
N MET A 54 -25.50 1.75 3.76
CA MET A 54 -25.66 0.55 4.61
C MET A 54 -27.10 0.14 4.97
N GLY A 55 -28.10 0.98 4.70
CA GLY A 55 -29.50 0.58 4.75
C GLY A 55 -29.83 -0.60 3.81
N THR A 56 -29.10 -0.76 2.69
CA THR A 56 -29.25 -1.87 1.74
C THR A 56 -28.32 -3.05 2.05
N TRP A 57 -27.10 -2.79 2.55
CA TRP A 57 -26.08 -3.82 2.84
C TRP A 57 -26.38 -4.67 4.09
N GLN A 58 -27.06 -4.11 5.09
CA GLN A 58 -27.49 -4.88 6.27
C GLN A 58 -28.47 -6.01 5.91
N MET A 59 -29.26 -5.88 4.84
CA MET A 59 -30.13 -6.96 4.34
C MET A 59 -29.37 -8.09 3.64
N MET A 60 -28.19 -7.83 3.04
CA MET A 60 -27.48 -8.83 2.23
C MET A 60 -26.47 -9.67 3.02
N VAL A 61 -25.83 -9.14 4.06
CA VAL A 61 -24.61 -9.77 4.61
C VAL A 61 -24.71 -10.18 6.08
N ASN A 62 -25.82 -9.89 6.77
CA ASN A 62 -26.02 -10.30 8.17
C ASN A 62 -24.83 -9.93 9.10
N VAL A 63 -24.10 -8.87 8.76
CA VAL A 63 -22.95 -8.39 9.53
C VAL A 63 -23.47 -7.43 10.58
N THR A 64 -23.36 -7.84 11.85
CA THR A 64 -23.95 -7.20 13.02
C THR A 64 -23.32 -5.86 13.43
N SER A 65 -22.29 -5.36 12.74
CA SER A 65 -21.63 -4.10 13.11
C SER A 65 -20.80 -3.50 11.96
N PRO A 66 -21.14 -2.28 11.49
CA PRO A 66 -20.32 -1.51 10.54
C PRO A 66 -18.88 -1.29 11.02
N GLY A 67 -18.69 -1.16 12.34
CA GLY A 67 -17.38 -0.93 12.95
C GLY A 67 -16.40 -2.09 12.75
N PHE A 68 -16.91 -3.32 12.60
CA PHE A 68 -16.08 -4.51 12.40
C PHE A 68 -15.38 -4.51 11.04
N MET A 69 -16.00 -3.95 9.99
CA MET A 69 -15.40 -3.89 8.65
C MET A 69 -14.60 -2.61 8.38
N LEU A 70 -14.88 -1.53 9.13
CA LEU A 70 -14.20 -0.24 9.03
C LEU A 70 -12.68 -0.34 9.30
N GLY A 71 -12.30 -1.00 10.39
CA GLY A 71 -10.90 -1.14 10.78
C GLY A 71 -10.05 -1.84 9.71
N PRO A 72 -10.41 -3.06 9.27
CA PRO A 72 -9.67 -3.78 8.23
C PRO A 72 -9.62 -3.03 6.89
N ALA A 73 -10.72 -2.38 6.47
CA ALA A 73 -10.76 -1.67 5.21
C ALA A 73 -9.90 -0.40 5.23
N LEU A 74 -9.93 0.38 6.31
CA LEU A 74 -9.04 1.54 6.48
C LEU A 74 -7.58 1.12 6.57
N PHE A 75 -7.29 0.03 7.28
CA PHE A 75 -5.94 -0.51 7.37
C PHE A 75 -5.41 -0.96 6.01
N LEU A 76 -6.21 -1.70 5.24
CA LEU A 76 -5.79 -2.21 3.93
C LEU A 76 -5.75 -1.11 2.86
N PHE A 77 -6.87 -0.45 2.59
CA PHE A 77 -6.94 0.52 1.50
C PHE A 77 -6.31 1.86 1.88
N GLY A 78 -6.60 2.38 3.07
CA GLY A 78 -5.99 3.62 3.56
C GLY A 78 -4.51 3.47 3.86
N GLY A 79 -4.12 2.38 4.50
CA GLY A 79 -2.70 2.08 4.74
C GLY A 79 -1.92 1.94 3.44
N MET A 80 -2.41 1.15 2.47
CA MET A 80 -1.76 1.04 1.15
C MET A 80 -1.65 2.39 0.44
N PHE A 81 -2.70 3.20 0.45
CA PHE A 81 -2.68 4.52 -0.16
C PHE A 81 -1.57 5.40 0.44
N LEU A 82 -1.56 5.52 1.77
CA LEU A 82 -0.60 6.35 2.51
C LEU A 82 0.84 5.89 2.32
N LEU A 83 1.08 4.59 2.33
CA LEU A 83 2.42 4.03 2.14
C LEU A 83 2.96 4.31 0.75
N ASN A 84 2.14 4.13 -0.28
CA ASN A 84 2.53 4.44 -1.65
C ASN A 84 2.69 5.96 -1.85
N LEU A 85 1.86 6.78 -1.21
CA LEU A 85 2.05 8.23 -1.17
C LEU A 85 3.37 8.61 -0.49
N PHE A 86 3.75 7.97 0.60
CA PHE A 86 5.03 8.23 1.26
C PHE A 86 6.24 7.71 0.48
N ILE A 87 6.07 6.68 -0.34
CA ILE A 87 7.08 6.29 -1.33
C ILE A 87 7.22 7.38 -2.39
N TRP A 88 6.10 7.93 -2.87
CA TRP A 88 6.10 9.05 -3.81
C TRP A 88 6.75 10.32 -3.22
N LEU A 89 6.57 10.56 -1.93
CA LEU A 89 7.21 11.63 -1.16
C LEU A 89 8.62 11.27 -0.66
N GLU A 90 9.20 10.17 -1.14
CA GLU A 90 10.61 9.79 -0.92
C GLU A 90 11.01 9.60 0.56
N LYS A 91 10.06 9.20 1.41
CA LYS A 91 10.30 8.92 2.84
C LYS A 91 10.99 7.56 2.99
N ARG A 92 12.15 7.50 3.67
CA ARG A 92 12.94 6.26 3.81
C ARG A 92 12.17 5.09 4.44
N TRP A 93 11.39 5.38 5.49
CA TRP A 93 10.64 4.36 6.23
C TRP A 93 9.48 3.75 5.43
N SER A 94 8.98 4.43 4.40
CA SER A 94 7.79 3.97 3.67
C SER A 94 8.05 2.70 2.87
N ILE A 95 9.26 2.51 2.33
CA ILE A 95 9.64 1.29 1.60
C ILE A 95 9.55 0.07 2.52
N LEU A 96 10.12 0.16 3.73
CA LEU A 96 10.10 -0.94 4.71
C LEU A 96 8.67 -1.31 5.11
N TRP A 97 7.85 -0.31 5.45
CA TRP A 97 6.46 -0.54 5.81
C TRP A 97 5.63 -1.09 4.65
N THR A 98 5.88 -0.62 3.42
CA THR A 98 5.18 -1.12 2.23
C THR A 98 5.55 -2.57 1.94
N LEU A 99 6.83 -2.94 2.08
CA LEU A 99 7.29 -4.32 1.96
C LEU A 99 6.61 -5.23 3.00
N ALA A 100 6.60 -4.81 4.27
CA ALA A 100 6.00 -5.58 5.35
C ALA A 100 4.49 -5.77 5.16
N ILE A 101 3.75 -4.69 4.86
CA ILE A 101 2.30 -4.72 4.73
C ILE A 101 1.87 -5.44 3.45
N THR A 102 2.56 -5.25 2.33
CA THR A 102 2.27 -5.97 1.09
C THR A 102 2.59 -7.46 1.24
N GLY A 103 3.71 -7.81 1.86
CA GLY A 103 4.06 -9.21 2.15
C GLY A 103 3.04 -9.88 3.08
N PHE A 104 2.64 -9.21 4.15
CA PHE A 104 1.61 -9.69 5.07
C PHE A 104 0.25 -9.87 4.38
N THR A 105 -0.13 -8.93 3.50
CA THR A 105 -1.38 -9.00 2.74
C THR A 105 -1.37 -10.22 1.80
N ILE A 106 -0.26 -10.46 1.09
CA ILE A 106 -0.12 -11.66 0.25
C ILE A 106 -0.25 -12.93 1.09
N LEU A 107 0.41 -12.99 2.26
CA LEU A 107 0.36 -14.15 3.14
C LEU A 107 -1.06 -14.43 3.66
N ILE A 108 -1.80 -13.39 4.08
CA ILE A 108 -3.22 -13.52 4.44
C ILE A 108 -4.05 -14.02 3.25
N LEU A 109 -3.83 -13.47 2.05
CA LEU A 109 -4.56 -13.90 0.86
C LEU A 109 -4.31 -15.37 0.56
N PHE A 110 -3.07 -15.85 0.69
CA PHE A 110 -2.76 -17.27 0.59
C PHE A 110 -3.51 -18.07 1.67
N ILE A 111 -3.36 -17.76 2.96
CA ILE A 111 -4.00 -18.57 4.02
C ILE A 111 -5.53 -18.61 3.88
N THR A 112 -6.15 -17.48 3.57
CA THR A 112 -7.63 -17.36 3.55
C THR A 112 -8.26 -17.84 2.25
N LYS A 113 -7.54 -17.86 1.13
CA LYS A 113 -8.10 -18.19 -0.21
C LYS A 113 -7.52 -19.45 -0.84
N PHE A 114 -6.36 -19.92 -0.41
CA PHE A 114 -5.74 -21.16 -0.89
C PHE A 114 -6.56 -22.44 -0.56
N PRO A 115 -7.21 -22.61 0.60
CA PRO A 115 -8.01 -23.81 0.86
C PRO A 115 -9.32 -23.89 0.03
N PHE A 116 -9.66 -22.85 -0.73
CA PHE A 116 -10.83 -22.85 -1.63
C PHE A 116 -10.49 -23.19 -3.09
N ILE A 117 -9.26 -23.63 -3.35
CA ILE A 117 -8.81 -24.10 -4.68
C ILE A 117 -9.42 -25.47 -5.01
N ASP A 118 -9.90 -26.23 -4.01
CA ASP A 118 -10.52 -27.56 -4.16
C ASP A 118 -11.98 -27.55 -4.70
N GLY A 119 -12.39 -26.48 -5.40
CA GLY A 119 -13.54 -26.55 -6.32
C GLY A 119 -14.91 -26.15 -5.76
N THR A 120 -15.04 -25.69 -4.51
CA THR A 120 -16.36 -25.35 -3.92
C THR A 120 -16.87 -23.93 -4.24
N SER A 121 -16.07 -23.05 -4.85
CA SER A 121 -16.58 -21.82 -5.50
C SER A 121 -15.58 -21.22 -6.51
N PRO A 122 -15.65 -21.58 -7.80
CA PRO A 122 -14.66 -21.17 -8.80
C PRO A 122 -14.75 -19.70 -9.25
N VAL A 123 -15.77 -18.95 -8.82
CA VAL A 123 -16.02 -17.57 -9.28
C VAL A 123 -15.24 -16.54 -8.48
N TYR A 124 -15.03 -16.78 -7.17
CA TYR A 124 -14.38 -15.80 -6.30
C TYR A 124 -12.88 -16.03 -6.09
N SER A 125 -12.33 -17.23 -6.34
CA SER A 125 -10.91 -17.54 -6.06
C SER A 125 -9.94 -17.04 -7.15
N LYS A 126 -10.38 -16.94 -8.41
CA LYS A 126 -9.54 -16.60 -9.57
C LYS A 126 -8.94 -15.18 -9.57
N PRO A 127 -9.65 -14.09 -9.20
CA PRO A 127 -9.08 -12.74 -9.26
C PRO A 127 -7.92 -12.53 -8.28
N TYR A 128 -7.88 -13.27 -7.16
CA TYR A 128 -6.83 -13.11 -6.15
C TYR A 128 -5.45 -13.60 -6.60
N ILE A 129 -5.40 -14.60 -7.48
CA ILE A 129 -4.13 -15.08 -8.06
C ILE A 129 -3.49 -13.96 -8.89
N TRP A 130 -4.28 -13.25 -9.70
CA TRP A 130 -3.80 -12.13 -10.50
C TRP A 130 -3.28 -10.98 -9.65
N VAL A 131 -3.93 -10.67 -8.53
CA VAL A 131 -3.46 -9.65 -7.59
C VAL A 131 -2.07 -10.01 -7.05
N THR A 132 -1.87 -11.28 -6.66
CA THR A 132 -0.58 -11.76 -6.16
C THR A 132 0.50 -11.72 -7.23
N VAL A 133 0.18 -12.13 -8.46
CA VAL A 133 1.11 -12.11 -9.60
C VAL A 133 1.59 -10.69 -9.92
N ILE A 134 0.72 -9.68 -9.76
CA ILE A 134 1.08 -8.26 -9.95
C ILE A 134 1.87 -7.72 -8.75
N ALA A 135 1.56 -8.17 -7.54
CA ALA A 135 2.20 -7.69 -6.31
C ALA A 135 3.65 -8.19 -6.13
N ILE A 136 3.98 -9.37 -6.64
CA ILE A 136 5.34 -9.93 -6.52
C ILE A 136 6.39 -9.05 -7.24
N PRO A 137 6.24 -8.68 -8.53
CA PRO A 137 7.16 -7.75 -9.20
C PRO A 137 7.31 -6.43 -8.45
N TYR A 138 6.22 -5.90 -7.89
CA TYR A 138 6.25 -4.67 -7.11
C TYR A 138 7.13 -4.80 -5.86
N LEU A 139 6.96 -5.87 -5.08
CA LEU A 139 7.79 -6.18 -3.91
C LEU A 139 9.27 -6.32 -4.29
N VAL A 140 9.59 -7.02 -5.39
CA VAL A 140 10.97 -7.19 -5.86
C VAL A 140 11.60 -5.85 -6.22
N MET A 141 10.86 -4.96 -6.89
CA MET A 141 11.34 -3.62 -7.23
C MET A 141 11.57 -2.76 -5.98
N LEU A 142 10.65 -2.80 -5.01
CA LEU A 142 10.81 -2.10 -3.74
C LEU A 142 12.06 -2.58 -2.98
N TRP A 143 12.28 -3.90 -2.90
CA TRP A 143 13.45 -4.47 -2.24
C TRP A 143 14.73 -3.98 -2.91
N ARG A 144 14.82 -4.04 -4.24
CA ARG A 144 16.00 -3.57 -4.99
C ARG A 144 16.31 -2.09 -4.76
N ILE A 145 15.31 -1.27 -4.46
CA ILE A 145 15.51 0.16 -4.19
C ILE A 145 15.80 0.44 -2.73
N LYS A 146 15.28 -0.37 -1.81
CA LYS A 146 15.58 -0.24 -0.38
C LYS A 146 17.10 -0.08 -0.15
N ASP A 147 17.89 -1.00 -0.68
CA ASP A 147 19.35 -0.99 -0.53
C ASP A 147 20.00 0.25 -1.16
N LYS A 148 19.43 0.75 -2.27
CA LYS A 148 19.92 1.96 -2.97
C LYS A 148 19.55 3.25 -2.23
N TRP A 149 18.43 3.27 -1.52
CA TRP A 149 17.96 4.42 -0.73
C TRP A 149 18.59 4.48 0.67
N GLU A 150 19.01 3.33 1.21
CA GLU A 150 19.72 3.26 2.49
C GLU A 150 21.21 3.61 2.36
N ARG A 151 21.85 3.22 1.25
CA ARG A 151 23.27 3.54 0.96
C ARG A 151 23.48 4.89 0.26
N GLY A 152 22.40 5.60 -0.04
CA GLY A 152 22.37 6.81 -0.87
C GLY A 152 22.14 8.11 -0.11
#